data_AF-A0A6L5Z3S2-F1
#
_entry.id   AF-A0A6L5Z3S2-F1
#
_cell.length_a   1.000
_cell.length_b   1.000
_cell.length_c   1.000
_cell.angle_alpha   90.00
_cell.angle_beta   90.00
_cell.angle_gamma   90.00
#
_symmetry.space_group_name_H-M   'P 1'
#
loop_
_entity.id
_entity.type
_entity.pdbx_description
1 polymer ?
#
loop_
_entity_poly.entity_id
_entity_poly.type
_entity_poly.pdbx_seq_one_letter_code
_entity_poly.pdbx_strand_id
1 'polypeptide(L)'
;MAGTSRSLVAGFTGRACILGAVPIARKEAAMPKRNGPTRRAMLQGTALAGAAAALPLTGRAQSIPKYGTTKFDYEVVRTEEEWRARLSEREYGILRAGGTELPKSDPKWSDYSAGSYHCRGCELPLYSSDWRAPLSHGWVFFYHADTDAVLTGLDRGNPYRGDAPQMGGDADLDPKRTLIEVHCRRCGSHLGHIVYLDGNLVHCINGTSLGFTGAA
;
A
#
# COMPACT_ATOMS: atom_id res chain seq x y z
N MET A 1 48.57 38.61 -28.52
CA MET A 1 48.87 38.00 -27.21
C MET A 1 47.66 37.14 -26.84
N ALA A 2 47.79 35.83 -27.05
CA ALA A 2 46.70 34.87 -26.91
C ALA A 2 46.61 34.40 -25.45
N GLY A 3 45.50 34.72 -24.79
CA GLY A 3 45.19 34.27 -23.43
C GLY A 3 44.63 32.85 -23.46
N THR A 4 45.41 31.90 -22.96
CA THR A 4 45.06 30.49 -22.82
C THR A 4 44.24 30.28 -21.54
N SER A 5 42.93 30.13 -21.66
CA SER A 5 42.09 29.63 -20.57
C SER A 5 42.32 28.12 -20.40
N ARG A 6 42.95 27.75 -19.29
CA ARG A 6 43.12 26.37 -18.86
C ARG A 6 41.75 25.76 -18.52
N SER A 7 41.40 24.72 -19.27
CA SER A 7 40.29 23.82 -18.96
C SER A 7 40.65 22.98 -17.74
N LEU A 8 39.96 23.18 -16.60
CA LEU A 8 40.02 22.25 -15.47
C LEU A 8 39.15 21.04 -15.81
N VAL A 9 39.78 19.99 -16.35
CA VAL A 9 39.19 18.65 -16.40
C VAL A 9 39.29 18.09 -14.98
N ALA A 10 38.19 18.13 -14.22
CA ALA A 10 38.07 17.42 -12.97
C ALA A 10 38.06 15.91 -13.29
N GLY A 11 39.21 15.27 -13.12
CA GLY A 11 39.35 13.82 -13.19
C GLY A 11 38.54 13.16 -12.10
N PHE A 12 37.36 12.64 -12.44
CA PHE A 12 36.66 11.64 -11.63
C PHE A 12 37.48 10.34 -11.71
N THR A 13 38.42 10.17 -10.78
CA THR A 13 38.99 8.85 -10.52
C THR A 13 37.89 7.98 -9.93
N GLY A 14 37.28 7.16 -10.78
CA GLY A 14 36.33 6.14 -10.37
C GLY A 14 36.96 5.20 -9.36
N ARG A 15 36.65 5.40 -8.08
CA ARG A 15 36.73 4.31 -7.10
C ARG A 15 35.53 3.41 -7.36
N ALA A 16 35.75 2.41 -8.20
CA ALA A 16 34.93 1.22 -8.22
C ALA A 16 34.85 0.68 -6.78
N CYS A 17 33.67 0.70 -6.17
CA CYS A 17 33.38 -0.15 -5.02
C CYS A 17 33.48 -1.60 -5.49
N ILE A 18 34.68 -2.19 -5.40
CA ILE A 18 34.86 -3.63 -5.50
C ILE A 18 34.26 -4.20 -4.21
N LEU A 19 32.95 -4.43 -4.22
CA LEU A 19 32.32 -5.36 -3.30
C LEU A 19 32.90 -6.73 -3.65
N GLY A 20 33.79 -7.22 -2.79
CA GLY A 20 34.29 -8.58 -2.87
C GLY A 20 33.12 -9.54 -2.94
N ALA A 21 33.05 -10.32 -4.00
CA ALA A 21 32.11 -11.43 -4.13
C ALA A 21 32.43 -12.44 -3.03
N VAL A 22 31.65 -12.41 -1.95
CA VAL A 22 31.62 -13.51 -0.98
C VAL A 22 30.90 -14.68 -1.68
N PRO A 23 31.54 -15.85 -1.82
CA PRO A 23 30.87 -16.99 -2.43
C PRO A 23 29.77 -17.47 -1.46
N ILE A 24 28.51 -17.26 -1.84
CA ILE A 24 27.38 -17.88 -1.13
C ILE A 24 27.37 -19.36 -1.51
N ALA A 25 27.99 -20.18 -0.68
CA ALA A 25 27.87 -21.63 -0.77
C ALA A 25 26.38 -22.00 -0.59
N ARG A 26 25.72 -22.46 -1.66
CA ARG A 26 24.41 -23.12 -1.55
C ARG A 26 24.63 -24.42 -0.79
N LYS A 27 24.40 -24.41 0.53
CA LYS A 27 24.08 -25.65 1.24
C LYS A 27 22.67 -26.06 0.81
N GLU A 28 22.59 -27.01 -0.11
CA GLU A 28 21.35 -27.78 -0.29
C GLU A 28 21.11 -28.56 1.02
N ALA A 29 20.28 -27.98 1.89
CA ALA A 29 19.75 -28.73 3.02
C ALA A 29 18.76 -29.74 2.45
N ALA A 30 19.15 -31.02 2.44
CA ALA A 30 18.25 -32.11 2.11
C ALA A 30 17.03 -32.07 3.04
N MET A 31 15.86 -31.87 2.45
CA MET A 31 14.58 -31.93 3.16
C MET A 31 14.40 -33.35 3.73
N PRO A 32 14.25 -33.54 5.05
CA PRO A 32 14.08 -34.88 5.60
C PRO A 32 12.74 -35.46 5.10
N LYS A 33 12.80 -36.65 4.51
CA LYS A 33 11.59 -37.40 4.12
C LYS A 33 10.76 -37.66 5.37
N ARG A 34 9.58 -37.06 5.45
CA ARG A 34 8.60 -37.34 6.50
C ARG A 34 8.00 -38.72 6.24
N ASN A 35 8.50 -39.74 6.94
CA ASN A 35 7.82 -41.02 7.03
C ASN A 35 6.65 -40.88 8.01
N GLY A 36 5.48 -40.52 7.50
CA GLY A 36 4.24 -40.60 8.28
C GLY A 36 3.94 -42.07 8.64
N PRO A 37 3.35 -42.36 9.81
CA PRO A 37 2.95 -43.72 10.15
C PRO A 37 1.98 -44.23 9.09
N THR A 38 2.23 -45.43 8.56
CA THR A 38 1.34 -46.06 7.58
C THR A 38 -0.02 -46.32 8.23
N ARG A 39 -1.11 -46.33 7.43
CA ARG A 39 -2.49 -46.59 7.89
C ARG A 39 -2.63 -47.85 8.76
N ARG A 40 -1.68 -48.79 8.66
CA ARG A 40 -1.64 -50.03 9.44
C ARG A 40 -1.17 -49.83 10.89
N ALA A 41 -0.41 -48.79 11.18
CA ALA A 41 0.07 -48.46 12.54
C ALA A 41 -1.00 -47.75 13.40
N MET A 42 -2.07 -47.21 12.80
CA MET A 42 -3.15 -46.54 13.53
C MET A 42 -4.25 -47.49 14.05
N LEU A 43 -4.22 -48.78 13.70
CA LEU A 43 -5.29 -49.74 14.04
C LEU A 43 -4.87 -50.84 15.03
N GLN A 44 -3.70 -50.75 15.66
CA GLN A 44 -3.23 -51.74 16.63
C GLN A 44 -3.01 -51.18 18.06
N GLY A 45 -3.45 -49.95 18.32
CA GLY A 45 -3.28 -49.26 19.61
C GLY A 45 -4.48 -49.34 20.55
N THR A 46 -5.32 -50.39 20.48
CA THR A 46 -6.44 -50.58 21.42
C THR A 46 -6.26 -51.85 22.22
N ALA A 47 -5.49 -51.77 23.31
CA ALA A 47 -5.73 -52.53 24.54
C ALA A 47 -4.66 -52.16 25.58
N LEU A 48 -5.01 -51.29 26.53
CA LEU A 48 -5.06 -51.61 27.97
C LEU A 48 -5.22 -50.31 28.78
N ALA A 49 -6.17 -50.36 29.70
CA ALA A 49 -6.67 -49.28 30.52
C ALA A 49 -5.65 -48.75 31.54
N GLY A 50 -5.75 -47.46 31.87
CA GLY A 50 -5.10 -46.87 33.03
C GLY A 50 -5.58 -45.43 33.22
N ALA A 51 -6.27 -45.17 34.33
CA ALA A 51 -6.95 -43.94 34.67
C ALA A 51 -6.08 -42.67 34.47
N ALA A 52 -6.51 -41.78 33.58
CA ALA A 52 -6.11 -40.38 33.57
C ALA A 52 -7.37 -39.52 33.67
N ALA A 53 -7.42 -38.71 34.72
CA ALA A 53 -8.55 -37.88 35.09
C ALA A 53 -9.13 -37.11 33.90
N ALA A 54 -10.45 -37.19 33.73
CA ALA A 54 -11.20 -36.31 32.85
C ALA A 54 -11.15 -34.89 33.43
N LEU A 55 -10.08 -34.15 33.14
CA LEU A 55 -10.12 -32.70 33.23
C LEU A 55 -11.13 -32.23 32.18
N PRO A 56 -12.21 -31.53 32.57
CA PRO A 56 -13.09 -30.93 31.59
C PRO A 56 -12.26 -29.85 30.90
N LEU A 57 -11.83 -30.10 29.65
CA LEU A 57 -11.33 -29.06 28.77
C LEU A 57 -12.49 -28.12 28.46
N THR A 58 -12.79 -27.20 29.38
CA THR A 58 -13.66 -26.04 29.16
C THR A 58 -12.88 -24.90 28.49
N GLY A 59 -11.81 -25.23 27.75
CA GLY A 59 -11.15 -24.31 26.85
C GLY A 59 -12.11 -23.95 25.72
N ARG A 60 -12.90 -22.90 25.92
CA ARG A 60 -13.60 -22.22 24.83
C ARG A 60 -12.55 -21.86 23.80
N ALA A 61 -12.54 -22.54 22.66
CA ALA A 61 -11.79 -22.10 21.50
C ALA A 61 -12.27 -20.68 21.17
N GLN A 62 -11.44 -19.68 21.47
CA GLN A 62 -11.71 -18.32 21.03
C GLN A 62 -11.64 -18.35 19.51
N SER A 63 -12.76 -18.01 18.86
CA SER A 63 -12.78 -17.87 17.41
C SER A 63 -11.72 -16.85 17.01
N ILE A 64 -10.75 -17.26 16.20
CA ILE A 64 -9.86 -16.32 15.53
C ILE A 64 -10.76 -15.33 14.78
N PRO A 65 -10.67 -14.01 15.03
CA PRO A 65 -11.48 -13.04 14.32
C PRO A 65 -11.30 -13.27 12.82
N LYS A 66 -12.41 -13.29 12.07
CA LYS A 66 -12.34 -13.41 10.62
C LYS A 66 -11.44 -12.29 10.09
N TYR A 67 -10.54 -12.62 9.17
CA TYR A 67 -9.72 -11.63 8.49
C TYR A 67 -10.62 -10.51 7.94
N GLY A 68 -10.33 -9.26 8.26
CA GLY A 68 -11.11 -8.09 7.82
C GLY A 68 -12.16 -7.55 8.80
N THR A 69 -12.25 -8.04 10.04
CA THR A 69 -13.19 -7.49 11.05
C THR A 69 -12.59 -6.42 11.96
N THR A 70 -11.28 -6.16 11.87
CA THR A 70 -10.61 -5.13 12.68
C THR A 70 -10.64 -3.80 11.96
N LYS A 71 -11.44 -2.86 12.46
CA LYS A 71 -11.43 -1.46 12.04
C LYS A 71 -10.06 -0.87 12.36
N PHE A 72 -9.43 -0.22 11.39
CA PHE A 72 -8.18 0.51 11.65
C PHE A 72 -8.53 1.82 12.38
N ASP A 73 -7.88 2.08 13.51
CA ASP A 73 -8.07 3.29 14.29
C ASP A 73 -7.21 4.42 13.70
N TYR A 74 -7.87 5.38 13.07
CA TYR A 74 -7.21 6.56 12.51
C TYR A 74 -6.97 7.62 13.57
N GLU A 75 -5.83 8.31 13.50
CA GLU A 75 -5.52 9.42 14.40
C GLU A 75 -6.44 10.62 14.16
N VAL A 76 -6.98 10.76 12.94
CA VAL A 76 -7.92 11.81 12.57
C VAL A 76 -9.26 11.17 12.20
N VAL A 77 -10.22 11.34 13.11
CA VAL A 77 -11.62 10.93 12.93
C VAL A 77 -12.51 12.18 13.02
N ARG A 78 -13.51 12.26 12.15
CA ARG A 78 -14.50 13.34 12.10
C ARG A 78 -15.87 12.77 11.76
N THR A 79 -16.92 13.49 12.11
CA THR A 79 -18.28 13.15 11.69
C THR A 79 -18.47 13.42 10.20
N GLU A 80 -19.56 12.89 9.63
CA GLU A 80 -19.89 13.12 8.23
C GLU A 80 -20.20 14.59 7.96
N GLU A 81 -20.84 15.28 8.88
CA GLU A 81 -21.14 16.71 8.80
C GLU A 81 -19.85 17.54 8.81
N GLU A 82 -18.89 17.21 9.68
CA GLU A 82 -17.59 17.87 9.73
C GLU A 82 -16.80 17.65 8.43
N TRP A 83 -16.85 16.44 7.86
CA TRP A 83 -16.21 16.17 6.58
C TRP A 83 -16.86 16.94 5.44
N ARG A 84 -18.19 16.98 5.37
CA ARG A 84 -18.94 17.74 4.36
C ARG A 84 -18.78 19.25 4.50
N ALA A 85 -18.54 19.75 5.71
CA ALA A 85 -18.23 21.16 5.92
C ALA A 85 -16.80 21.52 5.50
N ARG A 86 -15.84 20.58 5.61
CA ARG A 86 -14.44 20.80 5.26
C ARG A 86 -14.14 20.60 3.77
N LEU A 87 -14.81 19.64 3.15
CA LEU A 87 -14.55 19.19 1.78
C LEU A 87 -15.64 19.68 0.84
N SER A 88 -15.26 20.06 -0.38
CA SER A 88 -16.22 20.19 -1.48
C SER A 88 -16.89 18.85 -1.77
N GLU A 89 -18.04 18.86 -2.44
CA GLU A 89 -18.75 17.63 -2.80
C GLU A 89 -17.87 16.65 -3.59
N ARG A 90 -17.06 17.16 -4.53
CA ARG A 90 -16.13 16.35 -5.33
C ARG A 90 -15.01 15.74 -4.47
N GLU A 91 -14.42 16.54 -3.58
CA GLU A 91 -13.40 16.04 -2.64
C GLU A 91 -14.01 14.99 -1.71
N TYR A 92 -15.18 15.24 -1.13
CA TYR A 92 -15.84 14.27 -0.26
C TYR A 92 -16.14 12.95 -1.00
N GLY A 93 -16.69 13.04 -2.23
CA GLY A 93 -17.00 11.87 -3.05
C GLY A 93 -15.77 10.99 -3.32
N ILE A 94 -14.61 11.58 -3.52
CA ILE A 94 -13.36 10.86 -3.72
C ILE A 94 -12.79 10.40 -2.37
N LEU A 95 -12.46 11.33 -1.47
CA LEU A 95 -11.73 11.02 -0.23
C LEU A 95 -12.51 10.13 0.74
N ARG A 96 -13.85 10.23 0.79
CA ARG A 96 -14.68 9.54 1.79
C ARG A 96 -15.57 8.45 1.21
N ALA A 97 -16.02 8.62 -0.03
CA ALA A 97 -16.89 7.65 -0.69
C ALA A 97 -16.18 6.77 -1.73
N GLY A 98 -14.84 6.83 -1.82
CA GLY A 98 -14.05 5.94 -2.67
C GLY A 98 -14.20 6.20 -4.18
N GLY A 99 -14.62 7.41 -4.56
CA GLY A 99 -14.75 7.79 -5.96
C GLY A 99 -13.40 7.98 -6.65
N THR A 100 -13.41 7.89 -7.98
CA THR A 100 -12.27 8.21 -8.85
C THR A 100 -12.59 9.41 -9.72
N GLU A 101 -11.65 10.35 -9.84
CA GLU A 101 -11.80 11.50 -10.74
C GLU A 101 -11.64 11.10 -12.21
N LEU A 102 -12.30 11.83 -13.12
CA LEU A 102 -12.08 11.63 -14.55
C LEU A 102 -10.64 12.00 -14.93
N PRO A 103 -10.02 11.30 -15.90
CA PRO A 103 -8.68 11.63 -16.34
C PRO A 103 -8.61 13.09 -16.82
N LYS A 104 -7.51 13.75 -16.45
CA LYS A 104 -7.17 15.15 -16.75
C LYS A 104 -8.09 16.20 -16.11
N SER A 105 -8.95 15.79 -15.18
CA SER A 105 -9.89 16.72 -14.53
C SER A 105 -9.25 17.58 -13.42
N ASP A 106 -8.21 17.09 -12.74
CA ASP A 106 -7.42 17.91 -11.82
C ASP A 106 -6.09 18.31 -12.49
N PRO A 107 -5.73 19.62 -12.56
CA PRO A 107 -4.57 20.10 -13.31
C PRO A 107 -3.22 19.53 -12.84
N LYS A 108 -3.14 18.97 -11.62
CA LYS A 108 -1.92 18.34 -11.10
C LYS A 108 -1.46 17.15 -11.94
N TRP A 109 -2.33 16.54 -12.76
CA TRP A 109 -1.96 15.41 -13.63
C TRP A 109 -0.76 15.73 -14.54
N SER A 110 -0.67 16.97 -15.01
CA SER A 110 0.38 17.48 -15.90
C SER A 110 1.39 18.39 -15.21
N ASP A 111 1.20 18.66 -13.92
CA ASP A 111 2.12 19.48 -13.14
C ASP A 111 3.29 18.63 -12.61
N TYR A 112 4.50 19.15 -12.80
CA TYR A 112 5.77 18.58 -12.35
C TYR A 112 6.60 19.59 -11.57
N SER A 113 5.97 20.64 -11.05
CA SER A 113 6.60 21.63 -10.19
C SER A 113 7.21 20.96 -8.94
N ALA A 114 8.37 21.45 -8.52
CA ALA A 114 9.02 20.98 -7.30
C ALA A 114 8.18 21.34 -6.07
N GLY A 115 7.97 20.40 -5.15
CA GLY A 115 7.18 20.60 -3.94
C GLY A 115 6.72 19.31 -3.26
N SER A 116 5.79 19.45 -2.32
CA SER A 116 5.21 18.34 -1.57
C SER A 116 3.69 18.28 -1.74
N TYR A 117 3.18 17.07 -1.89
CA TYR A 117 1.75 16.77 -1.95
C TYR A 117 1.28 16.26 -0.59
N HIS A 118 0.17 16.79 -0.11
CA HIS A 118 -0.41 16.42 1.18
C HIS A 118 -1.87 15.98 1.04
N CYS A 119 -2.34 15.16 1.97
CA CYS A 119 -3.70 14.68 2.00
C CYS A 119 -4.67 15.87 2.12
N ARG A 120 -5.58 16.02 1.16
CA ARG A 120 -6.58 17.11 1.18
C ARG A 120 -7.53 17.05 2.37
N GLY A 121 -7.68 15.87 2.99
CA GLY A 121 -8.54 15.67 4.16
C GLY A 121 -7.89 16.11 5.47
N CYS A 122 -6.62 15.78 5.68
CA CYS A 122 -5.97 15.99 6.97
C CYS A 122 -4.64 16.75 6.93
N GLU A 123 -4.13 17.12 5.76
CA GLU A 123 -2.83 17.80 5.56
C GLU A 123 -1.59 16.95 5.88
N LEU A 124 -1.70 15.61 5.92
CA LEU A 124 -0.52 14.75 6.11
C LEU A 124 0.33 14.81 4.82
N PRO A 125 1.66 15.06 4.88
CA PRO A 125 2.52 14.87 3.71
C PRO A 125 2.43 13.44 3.19
N LEU A 126 2.22 13.31 1.88
CA LEU A 126 1.98 12.02 1.23
C LEU A 126 3.05 11.66 0.21
N TYR A 127 3.45 12.64 -0.61
CA TYR A 127 4.36 12.41 -1.74
C TYR A 127 5.27 13.63 -1.93
N SER A 128 6.53 13.39 -2.27
CA SER A 128 7.43 14.39 -2.86
C SER A 128 7.29 14.44 -4.38
N SER A 129 7.44 15.63 -4.97
CA SER A 129 7.59 15.80 -6.43
C SER A 129 8.78 15.03 -6.99
N ASP A 130 9.81 14.76 -6.19
CA ASP A 130 10.99 13.97 -6.62
C ASP A 130 10.61 12.56 -7.08
N TRP A 131 9.48 12.05 -6.58
CA TRP A 131 8.96 10.74 -6.92
C TRP A 131 7.86 10.77 -7.98
N ARG A 132 7.57 11.92 -8.61
CA ARG A 132 6.60 12.01 -9.72
C ARG A 132 7.06 11.10 -10.87
N ALA A 133 6.16 10.22 -11.29
CA ALA A 133 6.35 9.42 -12.49
C ALA A 133 5.84 10.20 -13.73
N PRO A 134 6.64 10.31 -14.81
CA PRO A 134 6.31 11.07 -16.01
C PRO A 134 5.35 10.30 -16.93
N LEU A 135 4.17 9.96 -16.42
CA LEU A 135 3.13 9.20 -17.13
C LEU A 135 1.97 10.12 -17.55
N SER A 136 1.55 10.02 -18.80
CA SER A 136 0.56 10.91 -19.42
C SER A 136 -0.84 10.30 -19.57
N HIS A 137 -1.25 9.49 -18.58
CA HIS A 137 -2.55 8.79 -18.59
C HIS A 137 -3.70 9.58 -17.91
N GLY A 138 -3.42 10.78 -17.37
CA GLY A 138 -4.44 11.71 -16.91
C GLY A 138 -4.69 11.78 -15.41
N TRP A 139 -3.93 11.04 -14.59
CA TRP A 139 -3.92 11.17 -13.13
C TRP A 139 -2.52 11.56 -12.63
N VAL A 140 -2.39 11.77 -11.33
CA VAL A 140 -1.09 12.05 -10.72
C VAL A 140 -0.41 10.71 -10.40
N PHE A 141 0.79 10.50 -10.95
CA PHE A 141 1.52 9.26 -10.76
C PHE A 141 2.78 9.47 -9.92
N PHE A 142 3.04 8.58 -8.97
CA PHE A 142 4.27 8.54 -8.17
C PHE A 142 4.89 7.14 -8.17
N TYR A 143 6.21 7.05 -8.03
CA TYR A 143 6.89 5.78 -7.86
C TYR A 143 6.69 5.19 -6.45
N HIS A 144 6.63 6.03 -5.42
CA HIS A 144 6.26 5.64 -4.07
C HIS A 144 5.78 6.84 -3.24
N ALA A 145 5.16 6.55 -2.10
CA ALA A 145 4.77 7.53 -1.09
C ALA A 145 5.93 7.86 -0.14
N ASP A 146 5.78 8.93 0.64
CA ASP A 146 6.66 9.21 1.78
C ASP A 146 6.53 8.12 2.86
N THR A 147 7.52 8.05 3.75
CA THR A 147 7.52 7.06 4.83
C THR A 147 6.35 7.31 5.77
N ASP A 148 5.63 6.24 6.15
CA ASP A 148 4.45 6.29 7.05
C ASP A 148 3.31 7.20 6.54
N ALA A 149 3.20 7.39 5.23
CA ALA A 149 2.18 8.25 4.63
C ALA A 149 0.87 7.54 4.27
N VAL A 150 0.97 6.26 3.86
CA VAL A 150 -0.15 5.54 3.23
C VAL A 150 -0.39 4.15 3.83
N LEU A 151 -1.64 3.73 3.78
CA LEU A 151 -2.09 2.35 3.99
C LEU A 151 -2.57 1.78 2.67
N THR A 152 -2.40 0.48 2.48
CA THR A 152 -2.83 -0.24 1.28
C THR A 152 -3.78 -1.38 1.61
N GLY A 153 -4.71 -1.65 0.72
CA GLY A 153 -5.78 -2.62 0.94
C GLY A 153 -6.30 -3.16 -0.37
N LEU A 154 -6.95 -4.33 -0.30
CA LEU A 154 -7.47 -4.96 -1.51
C LEU A 154 -8.79 -4.30 -1.90
N ASP A 155 -8.80 -3.74 -3.09
CA ASP A 155 -10.02 -3.31 -3.76
C ASP A 155 -10.78 -4.54 -4.24
N ARG A 156 -11.73 -4.99 -3.44
CA ARG A 156 -12.67 -6.03 -3.83
C ARG A 156 -14.03 -5.38 -3.83
N GLY A 157 -14.44 -4.83 -4.98
CA GLY A 157 -15.72 -4.15 -5.20
C GLY A 157 -16.77 -4.59 -4.19
N ASN A 158 -16.95 -3.78 -3.15
CA ASN A 158 -17.66 -4.21 -1.96
C ASN A 158 -19.16 -4.04 -2.20
N PRO A 159 -19.97 -5.13 -2.23
CA PRO A 159 -21.42 -5.00 -2.37
C PRO A 159 -22.09 -4.39 -1.12
N TYR A 160 -21.36 -4.26 -0.01
CA TYR A 160 -21.81 -3.68 1.24
C TYR A 160 -21.03 -2.38 1.52
N ARG A 161 -21.53 -1.24 1.02
CA ARG A 161 -21.13 0.10 1.48
C ARG A 161 -21.45 0.26 2.97
N GLY A 162 -20.61 -0.28 3.86
CA GLY A 162 -20.89 -0.41 5.28
C GLY A 162 -19.74 0.05 6.19
N ASP A 163 -20.00 1.15 6.90
CA ASP A 163 -19.62 1.49 8.27
C ASP A 163 -18.14 1.76 8.61
N ALA A 164 -17.24 1.56 7.65
CA ALA A 164 -15.84 1.94 7.79
C ALA A 164 -15.32 2.57 6.48
N PRO A 165 -14.48 3.63 6.51
CA PRO A 165 -13.82 4.17 5.31
C PRO A 165 -12.83 3.21 4.65
N GLN A 166 -12.84 1.92 4.99
CA GLN A 166 -11.74 1.01 4.76
C GLN A 166 -11.91 0.22 3.46
N MET A 167 -11.08 0.60 2.49
CA MET A 167 -10.51 -0.23 1.43
C MET A 167 -11.55 -1.00 0.59
N GLY A 168 -12.06 -0.35 -0.46
CA GLY A 168 -12.99 -0.90 -1.41
C GLY A 168 -13.45 0.18 -2.38
N GLY A 169 -13.06 0.03 -3.62
CA GLY A 169 -13.46 0.85 -4.74
C GLY A 169 -14.81 0.45 -5.29
N ASP A 170 -15.15 1.11 -6.37
CA ASP A 170 -16.34 0.89 -7.18
C ASP A 170 -16.60 -0.60 -7.44
N ALA A 171 -17.85 -1.01 -7.21
CA ALA A 171 -18.34 -2.36 -7.54
C ALA A 171 -18.31 -2.66 -9.06
N ASP A 172 -17.82 -1.71 -9.87
CA ASP A 172 -17.76 -1.74 -11.33
C ASP A 172 -16.43 -2.29 -11.87
N LEU A 173 -15.44 -2.56 -11.01
CA LEU A 173 -14.26 -3.31 -11.43
C LEU A 173 -14.62 -4.78 -11.62
N ASP A 174 -14.30 -5.32 -12.81
CA ASP A 174 -14.36 -6.76 -13.12
C ASP A 174 -13.97 -7.57 -11.88
N PRO A 175 -14.81 -8.48 -11.36
CA PRO A 175 -14.51 -9.28 -10.16
C PRO A 175 -13.20 -10.09 -10.26
N LYS A 176 -12.56 -10.13 -11.44
CA LYS A 176 -11.23 -10.69 -11.69
C LYS A 176 -10.07 -9.70 -11.50
N ARG A 177 -10.33 -8.40 -11.31
CA ARG A 177 -9.32 -7.33 -11.14
C ARG A 177 -9.38 -6.79 -9.72
N THR A 178 -8.74 -7.49 -8.79
CA THR A 178 -8.41 -6.91 -7.49
C THR A 178 -7.29 -5.91 -7.66
N LEU A 179 -7.58 -4.62 -7.42
CA LEU A 179 -6.56 -3.58 -7.35
C LEU A 179 -6.07 -3.41 -5.90
N ILE A 180 -4.95 -2.73 -5.74
CA ILE A 180 -4.45 -2.32 -4.42
C ILE A 180 -4.84 -0.85 -4.24
N GLU A 181 -5.82 -0.58 -3.40
CA GLU A 181 -6.18 0.79 -3.03
C GLU A 181 -5.12 1.42 -2.13
N VAL A 182 -4.97 2.73 -2.25
CA VAL A 182 -4.10 3.56 -1.44
C VAL A 182 -4.94 4.55 -0.65
N HIS A 183 -4.72 4.57 0.67
CA HIS A 183 -5.44 5.42 1.61
C HIS A 183 -4.45 6.22 2.46
N CYS A 184 -4.85 7.40 2.91
CA CYS A 184 -4.06 8.19 3.85
C CYS A 184 -3.97 7.44 5.19
N ARG A 185 -2.74 7.23 5.66
CA ARG A 185 -2.46 6.54 6.94
C ARG A 185 -3.13 7.19 8.14
N ARG A 186 -3.29 8.52 8.12
CA ARG A 186 -3.74 9.32 9.27
C ARG A 186 -5.25 9.49 9.40
N CYS A 187 -5.98 9.56 8.29
CA CYS A 187 -7.42 9.83 8.30
C CYS A 187 -8.25 8.84 7.47
N GLY A 188 -7.61 7.87 6.83
CA GLY A 188 -8.28 6.86 6.01
C GLY A 188 -8.95 7.43 4.77
N SER A 189 -8.49 8.57 4.26
CA SER A 189 -9.04 9.10 3.01
C SER A 189 -8.55 8.29 1.81
N HIS A 190 -9.45 7.94 0.91
CA HIS A 190 -9.10 7.31 -0.36
C HIS A 190 -8.26 8.26 -1.22
N LEU A 191 -7.15 7.73 -1.76
CA LEU A 191 -6.21 8.48 -2.59
C LEU A 191 -6.24 7.98 -4.04
N GLY A 192 -6.29 6.68 -4.25
CA GLY A 192 -6.27 6.04 -5.57
C GLY A 192 -5.79 4.60 -5.45
N HIS A 193 -4.95 4.15 -6.39
CA HIS A 193 -4.52 2.75 -6.49
C HIS A 193 -3.04 2.60 -6.85
N ILE A 194 -2.47 1.44 -6.55
CA ILE A 194 -1.19 1.01 -7.12
C ILE A 194 -1.49 0.16 -8.36
N VAL A 195 -0.94 0.56 -9.51
CA VAL A 195 -1.19 -0.05 -10.81
C VAL A 195 0.11 -0.40 -11.51
N TYR A 196 0.09 -1.43 -12.35
CA TYR A 196 1.18 -1.73 -13.27
C TYR A 196 0.88 -1.09 -14.62
N LEU A 197 1.69 -0.11 -15.02
CA LEU A 197 1.48 0.72 -16.20
C LEU A 197 2.82 1.01 -16.87
N ASP A 198 2.89 0.82 -18.19
CA ASP A 198 4.08 1.06 -19.01
C ASP A 198 5.36 0.42 -18.44
N GLY A 199 5.23 -0.80 -17.90
CA GLY A 199 6.37 -1.55 -17.34
C GLY A 199 6.73 -1.20 -15.89
N ASN A 200 6.00 -0.29 -15.25
CA ASN A 200 6.29 0.21 -13.91
C ASN A 200 5.15 -0.09 -12.95
N LEU A 201 5.47 -0.36 -11.69
CA LEU A 201 4.51 -0.34 -10.59
C LEU A 201 4.47 1.08 -10.02
N VAL A 202 3.32 1.75 -10.10
CA VAL A 202 3.17 3.16 -9.74
C VAL A 202 1.93 3.40 -8.89
N HIS A 203 1.98 4.42 -8.04
CA HIS A 203 0.83 4.97 -7.35
C HIS A 203 0.08 5.90 -8.32
N CYS A 204 -1.11 5.48 -8.76
CA CYS A 204 -2.06 6.28 -9.54
C CYS A 204 -3.03 6.97 -8.57
N ILE A 205 -2.88 8.28 -8.40
CA ILE A 205 -3.54 9.05 -7.34
C ILE A 205 -4.42 10.13 -7.94
N ASN A 206 -5.62 10.28 -7.38
CA ASN A 206 -6.53 11.38 -7.68
C ASN A 206 -5.88 12.70 -7.29
N GLY A 207 -5.73 13.64 -8.24
CA GLY A 207 -5.24 14.99 -7.97
C GLY A 207 -6.13 15.75 -7.00
N THR A 208 -7.42 15.45 -6.98
CA THR A 208 -8.39 16.01 -6.00
C THR A 208 -8.12 15.56 -4.56
N SER A 209 -7.51 14.39 -4.37
CA SER A 209 -7.13 13.90 -3.04
C SER A 209 -5.89 14.60 -2.47
N LEU A 210 -5.22 15.43 -3.28
CA LEU A 210 -3.95 16.06 -2.97
C LEU A 210 -4.09 17.59 -2.91
N GLY A 211 -3.63 18.16 -1.80
CA GLY A 211 -3.13 19.53 -1.80
C GLY A 211 -1.65 19.56 -2.22
N PHE A 212 -1.15 20.72 -2.62
CA PHE A 212 0.25 20.90 -3.06
C PHE A 212 0.86 22.16 -2.45
N THR A 213 2.11 22.05 -2.02
CA THR A 213 2.94 23.16 -1.55
C THR A 213 4.23 23.17 -2.36
N GLY A 214 4.44 24.24 -3.13
CA GLY A 214 5.66 24.39 -3.93
C GLY A 214 6.91 24.54 -3.07
N ALA A 215 8.04 24.10 -3.61
CA ALA A 215 9.35 24.35 -3.01
C ALA A 215 9.63 25.87 -2.98
N ALA A 216 10.28 26.32 -1.91
CA ALA A 216 10.70 27.71 -1.74
C ALA A 216 11.99 28.03 -2.52
#